data_AF-A0A940L5L3-F1
#
_entry.id   AF-A0A940L5L3-F1
#
_cell.length_a   1.000
_cell.length_b   1.000
_cell.length_c   1.000
_cell.angle_alpha   90.00
_cell.angle_beta   90.00
_cell.angle_gamma   90.00
#
_symmetry.space_group_name_H-M   'P 1'
#
loop_
_entity.id
_entity.type
_entity.pdbx_description
1 polymer ?
#
loop_
_entity_poly.entity_id
_entity_poly.type
_entity_poly.pdbx_seq_one_letter_code
_entity_poly.pdbx_strand_id
1 'polypeptide(L)'
;MKALLCMLLLAFTFQAEAATKTLLFCKNIDQDDLKTITIQKNANIKAEGLLELLEQHTDGSKKDLMATSQDLEDGYVPMSSHDGTERILLRRNGKWTVAGIKGDYRFFSNADCVE
;
A
#
# COMPACT_ATOMS: atom_id res chain seq x y z
N MET A 1 -22.97 14.19 57.20
CA MET A 1 -22.55 14.43 55.81
C MET A 1 -21.21 13.75 55.59
N LYS A 2 -21.18 12.62 54.88
CA LYS A 2 -19.93 12.00 54.40
C LYS A 2 -20.16 11.65 52.94
N ALA A 3 -19.58 12.46 52.07
CA ALA A 3 -19.53 12.20 50.63
C ALA A 3 -18.56 11.05 50.40
N LEU A 4 -19.06 9.93 49.87
CA LEU A 4 -18.22 8.88 49.33
C LEU A 4 -18.25 9.02 47.81
N LEU A 5 -17.19 9.66 47.32
CA LEU A 5 -16.80 9.80 45.93
C LEU A 5 -16.61 8.40 45.33
N CYS A 6 -17.46 7.99 44.38
CA CYS A 6 -17.32 6.68 43.73
C CYS A 6 -17.04 6.85 42.23
N MET A 7 -15.76 6.58 41.90
CA MET A 7 -15.23 6.04 40.66
C MET A 7 -15.68 6.68 39.33
N LEU A 8 -14.84 7.59 38.84
CA LEU A 8 -14.63 7.74 37.40
C LEU A 8 -14.12 6.41 36.84
N LEU A 9 -15.01 5.67 36.19
CA LEU A 9 -14.66 4.65 35.20
C LEU A 9 -13.98 5.38 34.04
N LEU A 10 -12.64 5.45 34.08
CA LEU A 10 -11.84 5.70 32.90
C LEU A 10 -12.06 4.51 31.96
N ALA A 11 -13.04 4.66 31.07
CA ALA A 11 -13.19 3.80 29.91
C ALA A 11 -11.97 4.01 29.03
N PHE A 12 -10.91 3.24 29.27
CA PHE A 12 -9.83 3.07 28.32
C PHE A 12 -10.43 2.38 27.11
N THR A 13 -10.80 3.18 26.10
CA THR A 13 -11.10 2.64 24.78
C THR A 13 -9.79 2.11 24.22
N PHE A 14 -9.57 0.81 24.33
CA PHE A 14 -8.58 0.11 23.52
C PHE A 14 -8.98 0.37 22.06
N GLN A 15 -8.29 1.31 21.41
CA GLN A 15 -8.31 1.41 19.96
C GLN A 15 -7.71 0.10 19.46
N ALA A 16 -8.56 -0.77 18.93
CA ALA A 16 -8.12 -1.95 18.21
C ALA A 16 -7.25 -1.46 17.05
N GLU A 17 -5.94 -1.52 17.23
CA GLU A 17 -4.96 -1.16 16.23
C GLU A 17 -5.23 -2.07 15.02
N ALA A 18 -5.59 -1.47 13.89
CA ALA A 18 -5.96 -2.22 12.70
C ALA A 18 -4.78 -3.12 12.31
N ALA A 19 -4.99 -4.44 12.41
CA ALA A 19 -3.95 -5.44 12.27
C ALA A 19 -3.53 -5.60 10.79
N THR A 20 -2.76 -4.64 10.28
CA THR A 20 -2.14 -4.73 8.97
C THR A 20 -0.75 -5.33 9.08
N LYS A 21 -0.34 -6.12 8.09
CA LYS A 21 1.03 -6.63 7.95
C LYS A 21 1.57 -6.23 6.58
N THR A 22 2.54 -5.34 6.56
CA THR A 22 3.28 -4.99 5.34
C THR A 22 4.03 -6.21 4.80
N LEU A 23 3.93 -6.41 3.49
CA LEU A 23 4.60 -7.46 2.72
C LEU A 23 5.56 -6.89 1.68
N LEU A 24 5.35 -5.65 1.26
CA LEU A 24 6.24 -4.92 0.38
C LEU A 24 6.10 -3.43 0.69
N PHE A 25 7.23 -2.76 0.84
CA PHE A 25 7.29 -1.31 0.96
C PHE A 25 8.34 -0.76 0.01
N CYS A 26 7.92 0.09 -0.92
CA CYS A 26 8.75 0.75 -1.91
C CYS A 26 8.81 2.26 -1.67
N LYS A 27 10.01 2.83 -1.81
CA LYS A 27 10.28 4.28 -1.72
C LYS A 27 11.34 4.69 -2.74
N ASN A 28 11.67 5.99 -2.79
CA ASN A 28 12.62 6.56 -3.74
C ASN A 28 12.29 6.14 -5.18
N ILE A 29 10.99 6.15 -5.51
CA ILE A 29 10.47 5.72 -6.80
C ILE A 29 10.86 6.80 -7.81
N ASP A 30 11.48 6.42 -8.92
CA ASP A 30 11.87 7.33 -10.00
C ASP A 30 10.66 7.77 -10.85
N GLN A 31 9.70 8.41 -10.19
CA GLN A 31 8.46 8.97 -10.74
C GLN A 31 8.19 10.29 -10.01
N ASP A 32 7.65 11.27 -10.71
CA ASP A 32 7.36 12.60 -10.17
C ASP A 32 6.11 12.64 -9.30
N ASP A 33 5.12 11.79 -9.61
CA ASP A 33 3.85 11.71 -8.89
C ASP A 33 3.89 10.73 -7.70
N LEU A 34 4.66 9.63 -7.77
CA LEU A 34 4.65 8.58 -6.75
C LEU A 34 5.73 8.80 -5.67
N LYS A 35 5.31 8.72 -4.40
CA LYS A 35 6.20 8.82 -3.25
C LYS A 35 6.53 7.45 -2.65
N THR A 36 5.51 6.64 -2.38
CA THR A 36 5.65 5.29 -1.83
C THR A 36 4.58 4.36 -2.35
N ILE A 37 4.89 3.06 -2.37
CA ILE A 37 3.93 1.98 -2.62
C ILE A 37 4.04 0.99 -1.47
N THR A 38 2.91 0.59 -0.89
CA THR A 38 2.84 -0.42 0.17
C THR A 38 1.88 -1.51 -0.24
N ILE A 39 2.30 -2.77 -0.15
CA ILE A 39 1.40 -3.93 -0.24
C ILE A 39 1.32 -4.57 1.12
N GLN A 40 0.12 -4.79 1.62
CA GLN A 40 -0.10 -5.31 2.97
C GLN A 40 -1.28 -6.27 3.06
N LYS A 41 -1.19 -7.20 4.02
CA LYS A 41 -2.37 -7.94 4.50
C LYS A 41 -3.15 -7.00 5.41
N ASN A 42 -4.45 -6.91 5.21
CA ASN A 42 -5.34 -6.14 6.07
C ASN A 42 -6.40 -7.08 6.64
N ALA A 43 -6.40 -7.26 7.97
CA ALA A 43 -7.31 -8.19 8.66
C ALA A 43 -8.80 -7.85 8.47
N ASN A 44 -9.12 -6.63 8.02
CA ASN A 44 -10.50 -6.23 7.73
C ASN A 44 -11.00 -6.73 6.36
N ILE A 45 -10.09 -7.17 5.48
CA ILE A 45 -10.44 -7.76 4.20
C ILE A 45 -10.77 -9.24 4.43
N LYS A 46 -12.05 -9.60 4.27
CA LYS A 46 -12.55 -10.96 4.56
C LYS A 46 -12.32 -11.97 3.44
N ALA A 47 -11.85 -11.53 2.28
CA ALA A 47 -11.60 -12.40 1.14
C ALA A 47 -10.18 -12.96 1.23
N GLU A 48 -10.08 -14.29 1.19
CA GLU A 48 -8.80 -14.99 1.18
C GLU A 48 -7.99 -14.61 -0.06
N GLY A 49 -6.68 -14.44 0.13
CA GLY A 49 -5.75 -14.11 -0.95
C GLY A 49 -5.73 -12.65 -1.40
N LEU A 50 -6.68 -11.79 -0.96
CA LEU A 50 -6.62 -10.36 -1.25
C LEU A 50 -5.63 -9.62 -0.35
N LEU A 51 -4.94 -8.67 -0.95
CA LEU A 51 -3.98 -7.74 -0.35
C LEU A 51 -4.42 -6.31 -0.66
N GLU A 52 -4.06 -5.40 0.23
CA GLU A 52 -4.26 -3.97 0.02
C GLU A 52 -3.00 -3.39 -0.61
N LEU A 53 -3.17 -2.69 -1.73
CA LEU A 53 -2.13 -1.90 -2.39
C LEU A 53 -2.41 -0.42 -2.11
N LEU A 54 -1.49 0.24 -1.41
CA LEU A 54 -1.56 1.65 -1.07
C LEU A 54 -0.51 2.42 -1.86
N GLU A 55 -0.95 3.38 -2.66
CA GLU A 55 -0.07 4.32 -3.35
C GLU A 55 -0.20 5.68 -2.67
N GLN A 56 0.94 6.25 -2.24
CA GLN A 56 0.99 7.63 -1.76
C GLN A 56 1.69 8.48 -2.81
N HIS A 57 1.05 9.58 -3.18
CA HIS A 57 1.57 10.51 -4.17
C HIS A 57 2.32 11.68 -3.51
N THR A 58 3.14 12.36 -4.30
CA THR A 58 3.95 13.52 -3.87
C THR A 58 3.09 14.72 -3.49
N ASP A 59 1.90 14.85 -4.06
CA ASP A 59 0.88 15.86 -3.71
C ASP A 59 0.15 15.55 -2.38
N GLY A 60 0.46 14.42 -1.74
CA GLY A 60 -0.15 13.98 -0.49
C GLY A 60 -1.43 13.17 -0.65
N SER A 61 -1.95 13.02 -1.87
CA SER A 61 -3.08 12.14 -2.15
C SER A 61 -2.69 10.66 -1.98
N LYS A 62 -3.72 9.83 -1.77
CA LYS A 62 -3.58 8.39 -1.59
C LYS A 62 -4.54 7.64 -2.49
N LYS A 63 -4.11 6.48 -2.97
CA LYS A 63 -4.95 5.52 -3.68
C LYS A 63 -4.89 4.18 -2.97
N ASP A 64 -6.06 3.63 -2.71
CA ASP A 64 -6.23 2.32 -2.10
C ASP A 64 -6.79 1.40 -3.19
N LEU A 65 -6.02 0.38 -3.53
CA LEU A 65 -6.29 -0.60 -4.55
C LEU A 65 -6.26 -1.99 -3.93
N MET A 66 -6.75 -2.97 -4.68
CA MET A 66 -6.66 -4.37 -4.30
C MET A 66 -5.66 -5.08 -5.20
N ALA A 67 -4.81 -5.88 -4.59
CA ALA A 67 -3.96 -6.83 -5.27
C ALA A 67 -4.27 -8.24 -4.74
N THR A 68 -3.80 -9.26 -5.42
CA THR A 68 -3.85 -10.63 -4.92
C THR A 68 -2.49 -11.07 -4.41
N SER A 69 -2.49 -12.12 -3.59
CA SER A 69 -1.25 -12.76 -3.14
C SER A 69 -0.46 -13.35 -4.31
N GLN A 70 -1.16 -13.79 -5.38
CA GLN A 70 -0.55 -14.26 -6.61
C GLN A 70 0.14 -13.12 -7.37
N ASP A 71 -0.48 -11.94 -7.48
CA ASP A 71 0.13 -10.76 -8.13
C ASP A 71 1.49 -10.41 -7.50
N LEU A 72 1.55 -10.43 -6.16
CA LEU A 72 2.78 -10.20 -5.42
C LEU A 72 3.81 -11.32 -5.63
N GLU A 73 3.37 -12.58 -5.63
CA GLU A 73 4.25 -13.75 -5.84
C GLU A 73 4.84 -13.78 -7.25
N ASP A 74 4.02 -13.54 -8.26
CA ASP A 74 4.41 -13.48 -9.67
C ASP A 74 5.30 -12.26 -9.97
N GLY A 75 5.25 -11.25 -9.10
CA GLY A 75 5.98 -10.02 -9.31
C GLY A 75 5.33 -9.11 -10.33
N TYR A 76 3.99 -9.14 -10.43
CA TYR A 76 3.22 -8.35 -11.38
C TYR A 76 1.98 -7.82 -10.66
N VAL A 77 2.05 -6.57 -10.19
CA VAL A 77 0.96 -5.97 -9.42
C VAL A 77 0.40 -4.76 -10.17
N PRO A 78 -0.85 -4.82 -10.66
CA PRO A 78 -1.49 -3.68 -11.32
C PRO A 78 -1.58 -2.46 -10.39
N MET A 79 -1.31 -1.27 -10.92
CA MET A 79 -1.31 -0.01 -10.18
C MET A 79 -2.36 0.95 -10.72
N SER A 80 -2.55 2.09 -10.05
CA SER A 80 -3.35 3.18 -10.59
C SER A 80 -2.71 3.72 -11.88
N SER A 81 -3.56 4.10 -12.84
CA SER A 81 -3.11 4.87 -14.00
C SER A 81 -2.87 6.32 -13.62
N HIS A 82 -1.90 6.96 -14.27
CA HIS A 82 -1.60 8.38 -14.10
C HIS A 82 -1.33 9.04 -15.45
N ASP A 83 -2.00 10.16 -15.73
CA ASP A 83 -1.86 10.94 -16.96
C ASP A 83 -1.95 10.11 -18.25
N GLY A 84 -2.89 9.17 -18.27
CA GLY A 84 -3.12 8.24 -19.38
C GLY A 84 -2.05 7.14 -19.53
N THR A 85 -1.19 6.98 -18.53
CA THR A 85 -0.21 5.89 -18.45
C THR A 85 -0.79 4.75 -17.62
N GLU A 86 -0.87 3.55 -18.22
CA GLU A 86 -1.13 2.33 -17.47
C GLU A 86 0.13 1.89 -16.76
N ARG A 87 0.05 1.57 -15.45
CA ARG A 87 1.20 1.24 -14.62
C ARG A 87 1.07 -0.12 -13.95
N ILE A 88 2.21 -0.78 -13.78
CA ILE A 88 2.34 -2.07 -13.09
C ILE A 88 3.60 -2.01 -12.23
N LEU A 89 3.52 -2.47 -10.99
CA LEU A 89 4.69 -2.75 -10.16
C LEU A 89 5.20 -4.15 -10.53
N LEU A 90 6.40 -4.19 -11.10
CA LEU A 90 6.97 -5.35 -11.77
C LEU A 90 8.29 -5.78 -11.10
N ARG A 91 8.42 -7.06 -10.75
CA ARG A 91 9.65 -7.67 -10.23
C ARG A 91 10.46 -8.25 -11.38
N ARG A 92 11.65 -7.70 -11.64
CA ARG A 92 12.61 -8.20 -12.63
C ARG A 92 13.97 -8.40 -11.99
N ASN A 93 14.56 -9.58 -12.19
CA ASN A 93 15.88 -9.93 -11.63
C ASN A 93 15.99 -9.67 -10.11
N GLY A 94 14.91 -10.00 -9.37
CA GLY A 94 14.84 -9.80 -7.92
C GLY A 94 14.66 -8.34 -7.46
N LYS A 95 14.47 -7.39 -8.38
CA LYS A 95 14.21 -5.98 -8.06
C LYS A 95 12.82 -5.55 -8.52
N TRP A 96 12.18 -4.73 -7.70
CA TRP A 96 10.88 -4.14 -8.00
C TRP A 96 11.04 -2.82 -8.75
N THR A 97 10.23 -2.63 -9.79
CA THR A 97 10.25 -1.47 -10.68
C THR A 97 8.83 -1.07 -11.05
N VAL A 98 8.56 0.22 -11.22
CA VAL A 98 7.30 0.68 -11.81
C VAL A 98 7.47 0.69 -13.32
N ALA A 99 6.70 -0.14 -14.01
CA ALA A 99 6.62 -0.13 -15.47
C ALA A 99 5.39 0.64 -15.91
N GLY A 100 5.52 1.44 -16.97
CA GLY A 100 4.41 2.22 -17.52
C GLY A 100 4.30 2.11 -19.03
N ILE A 101 3.07 2.19 -19.54
CA ILE A 101 2.74 2.18 -20.97
C ILE A 101 1.86 3.38 -21.28
N LYS A 102 2.23 4.19 -22.27
CA LYS A 102 1.44 5.33 -22.77
C LYS A 102 1.51 5.36 -24.30
N GLY A 103 0.45 4.84 -24.95
CA GLY A 103 0.49 4.56 -26.39
C GLY A 103 1.61 3.56 -26.71
N ASP A 104 2.52 3.95 -27.60
CA ASP A 104 3.67 3.12 -27.99
C ASP A 104 4.89 3.26 -27.05
N TYR A 105 4.87 4.23 -26.14
CA TYR A 105 5.98 4.48 -25.22
C TYR A 105 5.91 3.55 -24.01
N ARG A 106 7.07 2.98 -23.63
CA ARG A 106 7.25 2.15 -22.44
C ARG A 106 8.41 2.66 -21.61
N PHE A 107 8.27 2.64 -20.29
CA PHE A 107 9.35 2.98 -19.37
C PHE A 107 9.40 2.03 -18.19
N PHE A 108 10.55 2.06 -17.49
CA PHE A 108 10.79 1.35 -16.24
C PHE A 108 11.47 2.29 -15.27
N SER A 109 10.90 2.43 -14.09
CA SER A 109 11.36 3.31 -13.04
C SER A 109 11.80 2.47 -11.86
N ASN A 110 13.01 2.74 -11.37
CA ASN A 110 13.54 2.00 -10.22
C ASN A 110 12.81 2.43 -8.95
N ALA A 111 12.76 1.51 -7.99
CA ALA A 111 12.28 1.77 -6.64
C ALA A 111 13.14 0.99 -5.63
N ASP A 112 13.36 1.57 -4.46
CA ASP A 112 13.98 0.88 -3.33
C ASP A 112 12.88 0.16 -2.55
N CYS A 113 12.84 -1.16 -2.64
CA CYS A 113 11.80 -1.96 -2.00
C CYS A 113 12.34 -2.94 -0.97
N VAL A 114 11.56 -3.14 0.09
CA VAL A 114 11.81 -4.12 1.17
C VAL A 114 10.56 -4.98 1.33
N GLU A 115 10.74 -6.29 1.33
CA GLU A 115 9.69 -7.30 1.59
C GLU A 115 9.59 -7.63 3.09
#